data_AF-A0A376VGQ2-F1
#
_entry.id   AF-A0A376VGQ2-F1
#
_cell.length_a   1.000
_cell.length_b   1.000
_cell.length_c   1.000
_cell.angle_alpha   90.00
_cell.angle_beta   90.00
_cell.angle_gamma   90.00
#
_symmetry.space_group_name_H-M   'P 1'
#
loop_
_entity.id
_entity.type
_entity.pdbx_description
1 polymer ?
#
loop_
_entity_poly.entity_id
_entity_poly.type
_entity_poly.pdbx_seq_one_letter_code
_entity_poly.pdbx_strand_id
1 'polypeptide(L)'
;MDLKNFAGGDQPSMQYIGKALKEFRDSGKPVYAVGENYSQGQYYLASFANKIWLSPQGVVDLHGFATNGLYYKSLLDKLKVSTHVFRVGTYKSAVEPFIRDDMSPAAREADRPLDW
;
A
#
# COMPACT_ATOMS: atom_id res chain seq x y z
N MET A 1 20.47 6.90 5.91
CA MET A 1 18.99 7.02 5.92
C MET A 1 18.53 6.66 7.32
N ASP A 2 17.99 7.65 8.03
CA ASP A 2 17.16 7.44 9.23
C ASP A 2 15.71 7.66 8.78
N LEU A 3 14.90 6.61 8.82
CA LEU A 3 13.54 6.60 8.29
C LEU A 3 12.48 6.49 9.40
N LYS A 4 12.84 6.64 10.68
CA LYS A 4 11.91 6.38 11.81
C LYS A 4 10.60 7.18 11.75
N ASN A 5 10.67 8.41 11.25
CA ASN A 5 9.52 9.31 11.11
C ASN A 5 8.94 9.33 9.69
N PHE A 6 9.42 8.47 8.79
CA PHE A 6 8.89 8.37 7.44
C PHE A 6 7.61 7.54 7.46
N ALA A 7 6.49 8.16 7.10
CA ALA A 7 5.17 7.54 7.11
C ALA A 7 4.85 6.72 5.85
N GLY A 8 5.75 6.69 4.85
CA GLY A 8 5.53 6.02 3.57
C GLY A 8 5.24 6.98 2.42
N GLY A 9 5.07 6.40 1.24
CA GLY A 9 4.65 7.04 0.00
C GLY A 9 4.09 5.97 -0.94
N ASP A 10 3.50 6.37 -2.07
CA ASP A 10 3.13 5.41 -3.09
C ASP A 10 4.37 4.70 -3.66
N GLN A 11 4.18 3.46 -4.13
CA GLN A 11 5.28 2.64 -4.63
C GLN A 11 6.05 3.31 -5.79
N PRO A 12 5.41 3.93 -6.80
CA PRO A 12 6.13 4.66 -7.85
C PRO A 12 7.05 5.77 -7.33
N SER A 13 6.56 6.62 -6.42
CA SER A 13 7.36 7.69 -5.82
C SER A 13 8.58 7.13 -5.06
N MET A 14 8.39 6.07 -4.27
CA MET A 14 9.49 5.42 -3.57
C MET A 14 10.48 4.74 -4.52
N GLN A 15 9.99 4.17 -5.62
CA GLN A 15 10.84 3.58 -6.67
C GLN A 15 11.71 4.65 -7.33
N TYR A 16 11.14 5.84 -7.58
CA TYR A 16 11.88 6.98 -8.12
C TYR A 16 13.02 7.42 -7.20
N ILE A 17 12.77 7.49 -5.88
CA ILE A 17 13.82 7.75 -4.87
C ILE A 17 14.86 6.63 -4.89
N GLY A 18 14.42 5.38 -4.93
CA GLY A 18 15.30 4.21 -5.00
C GLY A 18 16.23 4.22 -6.22
N LYS A 19 15.75 4.73 -7.36
CA LYS A 19 16.58 4.94 -8.56
C LYS A 19 17.72 5.92 -8.28
N ALA A 20 17.41 7.08 -7.72
CA ALA A 20 18.43 8.08 -7.37
C ALA A 20 19.43 7.56 -6.32
N LEU A 21 18.96 6.78 -5.34
CA LEU A 21 19.82 6.11 -4.36
C LEU A 21 20.78 5.12 -5.03
N LYS A 22 20.32 4.39 -6.04
CA LYS A 22 21.17 3.47 -6.81
C LYS A 22 22.22 4.21 -7.61
N GLU A 23 21.84 5.26 -8.33
CA GLU A 23 22.79 6.12 -9.07
C GLU A 23 23.87 6.70 -8.16
N PHE A 24 23.49 7.12 -6.95
CA PHE A 24 24.43 7.59 -5.94
C PHE A 24 25.40 6.48 -5.48
N ARG A 25 24.92 5.25 -5.32
CA ARG A 25 25.76 4.10 -4.99
C ARG A 25 26.74 3.75 -6.09
N ASP A 26 26.29 3.82 -7.34
CA ASP A 26 27.10 3.53 -8.52
C ASP A 26 28.23 4.56 -8.68
N SER A 27 28.08 5.76 -8.11
CA SER A 27 29.17 6.75 -7.98
C SER A 27 30.26 6.35 -6.96
N GLY A 28 30.20 5.14 -6.39
CA GLY A 28 31.14 4.62 -5.39
C GLY A 28 30.90 5.11 -3.97
N LYS A 29 29.87 5.92 -3.72
CA LYS A 29 29.55 6.44 -2.39
C LYS A 29 28.61 5.46 -1.67
N PRO A 30 28.91 5.03 -0.43
CA PRO A 30 28.05 4.10 0.28
C PRO A 30 26.77 4.76 0.79
N VAL A 31 25.68 4.00 0.76
CA VAL A 31 24.39 4.34 1.38
C VAL A 31 24.16 3.39 2.56
N TYR A 32 23.88 3.97 3.73
CA TYR A 32 23.56 3.23 4.95
C TYR A 32 22.12 3.48 5.35
N ALA A 33 21.39 2.45 5.77
CA ALA A 33 20.10 2.55 6.43
C ALA A 33 20.24 2.13 7.89
N VAL A 34 19.71 2.94 8.81
CA VAL A 34 19.80 2.71 10.25
C VAL A 34 18.42 2.90 10.87
N GLY A 35 18.02 2.00 11.76
CA GLY A 35 16.71 2.05 12.38
C GLY A 35 16.56 1.04 13.51
N GLU A 36 15.71 1.37 14.47
CA GLU A 36 15.28 0.44 15.52
C GLU A 36 14.32 -0.61 14.96
N ASN A 37 13.43 -0.18 14.06
CA ASN A 37 12.46 -1.00 13.34
C ASN A 37 12.33 -0.45 11.90
N TYR A 38 11.81 -1.27 11.00
CA TYR A 38 11.38 -0.83 9.67
C TYR A 38 9.95 -1.30 9.41
N SER A 39 9.04 -0.36 9.12
CA SER A 39 7.76 -0.69 8.50
C SER A 39 7.96 -1.17 7.06
N GLN A 40 6.95 -1.79 6.45
CA GLN A 40 7.03 -2.28 5.06
C GLN A 40 7.49 -1.18 4.07
N GLY A 41 6.93 0.02 4.16
CA GLY A 41 7.31 1.15 3.29
C GLY A 41 8.72 1.69 3.60
N GLN A 42 9.11 1.73 4.87
CA GLN A 42 10.46 2.12 5.26
C GLN A 42 11.50 1.10 4.76
N TYR A 43 11.19 -0.20 4.87
CA TYR A 43 12.05 -1.27 4.41
C TYR A 43 12.19 -1.28 2.89
N TYR A 44 11.13 -0.95 2.15
CA TYR A 44 11.19 -0.77 0.70
C TYR A 44 12.30 0.22 0.31
N LEU A 45 12.36 1.40 0.94
CA LEU A 45 13.44 2.36 0.70
C LEU A 45 14.79 1.91 1.26
N ALA A 46 14.81 1.33 2.47
CA ALA A 46 16.03 0.85 3.10
C ALA A 46 16.75 -0.23 2.25
N SER A 47 15.99 -1.03 1.49
CA SER A 47 16.52 -2.07 0.59
C SER A 47 17.46 -1.53 -0.51
N PHE A 48 17.36 -0.24 -0.84
CA PHE A 48 18.27 0.41 -1.79
C PHE A 48 19.64 0.75 -1.17
N ALA A 49 19.83 0.62 0.14
CA ALA A 49 21.12 0.86 0.80
C ALA A 49 22.16 -0.24 0.52
N ASN A 50 23.45 0.06 0.74
CA ASN A 50 24.51 -0.94 0.75
C ASN A 50 24.50 -1.78 2.03
N LYS A 51 24.20 -1.15 3.17
CA LYS A 51 24.09 -1.82 4.47
C LYS A 51 22.87 -1.31 5.22
N ILE A 52 22.16 -2.23 5.84
CA ILE A 52 20.99 -1.97 6.66
C ILE A 52 21.31 -2.44 8.08
N TRP A 53 21.23 -1.54 9.05
CA TRP A 53 21.34 -1.87 10.46
C TRP A 53 19.97 -1.86 11.11
N LEU A 54 19.76 -2.86 11.96
CA LEU A 54 18.55 -3.07 12.73
C LEU A 54 18.96 -3.29 14.19
N SER A 55 18.16 -2.76 15.12
CA SER A 55 18.31 -3.10 16.54
C SER A 55 18.21 -4.62 16.74
N PRO A 56 18.98 -5.25 17.65
CA PRO A 56 18.86 -6.68 17.94
C PRO A 56 17.45 -7.11 18.37
N GLN A 57 16.65 -6.18 18.88
CA GLN A 57 15.25 -6.39 19.30
C GLN A 57 14.24 -5.79 18.30
N GLY A 58 14.71 -5.35 17.14
CA GLY A 58 13.92 -4.69 16.11
C GLY A 58 13.14 -5.66 15.23
N VAL A 59 12.15 -5.13 14.52
CA VAL A 59 11.35 -5.85 13.52
C VAL A 59 11.47 -5.21 12.14
N VAL A 60 11.47 -6.06 11.12
CA VAL A 60 11.17 -5.68 9.74
C VAL A 60 9.76 -6.17 9.45
N ASP A 61 8.81 -5.25 9.45
CA ASP A 61 7.37 -5.56 9.40
C ASP A 61 6.89 -5.70 7.95
N LEU A 62 6.95 -6.93 7.41
CA LEU A 62 6.50 -7.26 6.06
C LEU A 62 5.25 -8.13 6.11
N HIS A 63 4.13 -7.60 5.64
CA HIS A 63 2.81 -8.24 5.74
C HIS A 63 2.03 -8.30 4.40
N GLY A 64 2.65 -7.90 3.29
CA GLY A 64 2.02 -7.79 1.98
C GLY A 64 1.03 -6.62 1.85
N PHE A 65 0.36 -6.52 0.69
CA PHE A 65 -0.67 -5.53 0.42
C PHE A 65 -2.07 -6.15 0.54
N ALA A 66 -3.02 -5.34 1.01
CA ALA A 66 -4.41 -5.73 1.11
C ALA A 66 -5.33 -4.55 0.74
N THR A 67 -6.50 -4.88 0.21
CA THR A 67 -7.59 -3.92 -0.04
C THR A 67 -8.80 -4.32 0.79
N ASN A 68 -9.22 -3.45 1.70
CA ASN A 68 -10.41 -3.64 2.51
C ASN A 68 -11.33 -2.42 2.37
N GLY A 69 -12.58 -2.66 2.00
CA GLY A 69 -13.62 -1.64 1.88
C GLY A 69 -14.78 -1.96 2.81
N LEU A 70 -15.43 -0.91 3.32
CA LEU A 70 -16.68 -1.06 4.05
C LEU A 70 -17.86 -1.11 3.06
N TYR A 71 -18.89 -1.86 3.42
CA TYR A 71 -20.12 -1.99 2.64
C TYR A 71 -21.31 -1.73 3.57
N TYR A 72 -22.22 -0.87 3.14
CA TYR A 72 -23.22 -0.23 4.01
C TYR A 72 -24.66 -0.43 3.56
N LYS A 73 -24.93 -1.19 2.49
CA LYS A 73 -26.29 -1.36 1.95
C LYS A 73 -27.29 -1.75 3.04
N SER A 74 -26.97 -2.78 3.82
CA SER A 74 -27.84 -3.23 4.92
C SER A 74 -28.06 -2.17 6.00
N LEU A 75 -27.09 -1.29 6.25
CA LEU A 75 -27.25 -0.15 7.18
C LEU A 75 -28.19 0.90 6.58
N LEU A 76 -27.99 1.27 5.32
CA LEU A 76 -28.78 2.26 4.61
C LEU A 76 -30.26 1.84 4.50
N ASP A 77 -30.51 0.57 4.21
CA ASP A 77 -31.86 -0.01 4.19
C ASP A 77 -32.55 0.10 5.55
N LYS A 78 -31.83 -0.23 6.64
CA LYS A 78 -32.35 -0.12 8.02
C LYS A 78 -32.68 1.32 8.39
N LEU A 79 -31.88 2.27 7.92
CA LEU A 79 -32.11 3.71 8.10
C LEU A 79 -33.13 4.29 7.11
N LYS A 80 -33.70 3.46 6.22
CA LYS A 80 -34.65 3.87 5.16
C LYS A 80 -34.09 4.96 4.23
N VAL A 81 -32.79 4.94 3.99
CA VAL A 81 -32.13 5.86 3.05
C VAL A 81 -32.42 5.44 1.61
N SER A 82 -32.89 6.37 0.79
CA SER A 82 -33.11 6.14 -0.64
C SER A 82 -31.80 6.35 -1.41
N THR A 83 -31.23 5.26 -1.92
CA THR A 83 -29.96 5.29 -2.67
C THR A 83 -30.24 5.11 -4.16
N HIS A 84 -29.87 6.10 -4.98
CA HIS A 84 -29.98 6.03 -6.44
C HIS A 84 -28.59 6.11 -7.07
N VAL A 85 -28.16 5.03 -7.74
CA VAL A 85 -26.85 4.95 -8.40
C VAL A 85 -27.04 4.82 -9.90
N PHE A 86 -26.37 5.68 -10.66
CA PHE A 86 -26.26 5.60 -12.12
C PHE A 86 -24.81 5.24 -12.46
N ARG A 87 -24.58 4.11 -13.14
CA ARG A 87 -23.22 3.70 -13.56
C ARG A 87 -23.22 3.11 -14.96
N VAL A 88 -22.10 3.33 -15.65
CA VAL A 88 -21.71 2.60 -16.86
C VAL A 88 -20.31 2.04 -16.62
N GLY A 89 -20.14 0.74 -16.84
CA GLY A 89 -18.88 0.02 -16.63
C GLY A 89 -18.96 -1.05 -15.54
N THR A 90 -18.66 -2.29 -15.91
CA THR A 90 -18.73 -3.48 -15.05
C THR A 90 -17.81 -3.37 -13.83
N TYR A 91 -16.61 -2.80 -14.01
CA TYR A 91 -15.56 -2.70 -13.00
C TYR A 91 -15.57 -1.37 -12.23
N LYS A 92 -16.57 -0.50 -12.43
CA LYS A 92 -16.71 0.74 -11.64
C LYS A 92 -17.23 0.41 -10.24
N SER A 93 -16.35 -0.12 -9.39
CA SER A 93 -16.65 -0.75 -8.10
C SER A 93 -16.82 0.25 -6.94
N ALA A 94 -16.37 1.49 -7.09
CA ALA A 94 -16.48 2.52 -6.04
C ALA A 94 -17.93 2.82 -5.58
N VAL A 95 -18.93 2.40 -6.35
CA VAL A 95 -20.35 2.54 -5.98
C VAL A 95 -20.88 1.36 -5.16
N GLU A 96 -20.18 0.21 -5.17
CA GLU A 96 -20.65 -1.02 -4.54
C GLU A 96 -20.93 -0.91 -3.03
N PRO A 97 -20.17 -0.13 -2.23
CA PRO A 97 -20.47 0.08 -0.82
C PRO A 97 -21.89 0.55 -0.51
N PHE A 98 -22.56 1.22 -1.46
CA PHE A 98 -23.89 1.78 -1.27
C PHE A 98 -25.02 0.84 -1.73
N ILE A 99 -24.71 -0.19 -2.51
CA ILE A 99 -25.70 -1.06 -3.16
C ILE A 99 -25.50 -2.55 -2.86
N ARG A 100 -24.40 -2.92 -2.19
CA ARG A 100 -24.06 -4.28 -1.78
C ARG A 100 -23.54 -4.31 -0.34
N ASP A 101 -23.49 -5.51 0.23
CA ASP A 101 -22.85 -5.80 1.52
C ASP A 101 -21.48 -6.51 1.34
N ASP A 102 -21.10 -6.79 0.10
CA ASP A 102 -19.85 -7.43 -0.29
C ASP A 102 -19.37 -7.00 -1.68
N MET A 103 -18.09 -7.25 -1.93
CA MET A 103 -17.43 -6.99 -3.22
C MET A 103 -18.00 -7.92 -4.31
N SER A 104 -18.35 -7.36 -5.46
CA SER A 104 -18.79 -8.14 -6.61
C SER A 104 -17.66 -9.03 -7.16
N PRO A 105 -17.98 -10.12 -7.88
CA PRO A 105 -16.96 -10.93 -8.55
C PRO A 105 -16.06 -10.12 -9.50
N ALA A 106 -16.64 -9.14 -10.21
CA ALA A 106 -15.91 -8.27 -11.13
C ALA A 106 -14.94 -7.35 -10.39
N ALA A 107 -15.39 -6.73 -9.29
CA ALA A 107 -14.50 -5.92 -8.44
C ALA A 107 -13.37 -6.77 -7.86
N ARG A 108 -13.68 -7.98 -7.37
CA ARG A 108 -12.69 -8.91 -6.82
C ARG A 108 -11.67 -9.37 -7.84
N GLU A 109 -12.09 -9.59 -9.08
CA GLU A 109 -11.18 -9.94 -10.18
C GLU A 109 -10.22 -8.79 -10.50
N ALA A 110 -10.73 -7.56 -10.60
CA ALA A 110 -9.92 -6.38 -10.91
C ALA A 110 -8.96 -6.00 -9.78
N ASP A 111 -9.38 -6.16 -8.52
CA ASP A 111 -8.59 -5.82 -7.34
C ASP A 111 -7.64 -6.96 -6.92
N ARG A 112 -7.72 -8.13 -7.54
CA ARG A 112 -6.86 -9.27 -7.21
C ARG A 112 -5.40 -8.87 -7.49
N PRO A 113 -4.48 -9.01 -6.51
CA PRO A 113 -3.06 -8.83 -6.75
C PRO A 113 -2.61 -9.71 -7.91
N LEU A 114 -1.78 -9.16 -8.80
CA LEU A 114 -1.16 -9.96 -9.85
C LEU A 114 -0.21 -10.97 -9.19
N ASP A 115 -0.50 -12.26 -9.36
CA ASP A 115 0.41 -13.35 -8.98
C ASP A 115 1.63 -13.28 -9.91
N TRP A 116 2.78 -12.86 -9.38
CA TRP A 116 4.08 -12.97 -10.03
C TRP A 116 4.87 -14.15 -9.43
#